data_AF-A0A1I5CRB4-F1
#
_entry.id   AF-A0A1I5CRB4-F1
#
_cell.length_a   1.000
_cell.length_b   1.000
_cell.length_c   1.000
_cell.angle_alpha   90.00
_cell.angle_beta   90.00
_cell.angle_gamma   90.00
#
_symmetry.space_group_name_H-M   'P 1'
#
loop_
_entity.id
_entity.type
_entity.pdbx_description
1 polymer ?
#
loop_
_entity_poly.entity_id
_entity_poly.type
_entity_poly.pdbx_seq_one_letter_code
_entity_poly.pdbx_strand_id
1 'polypeptide(L)'
;MTDHPRARSWRTATEEALYGPTGFYRRPEGPAGHFRTSVHASPLYAAAVARLLCRVDEASGRPDELAFVDLGAGRGELVSGVLDALPAEVASRTRAYAVELAGRPPALDHRIEWVAEPPQGVSGLLFANEWLDNVPVDAVEVDAAGTARLVLVREDGAEVLGAPVGGAEAEWLARWWPLTPEEGLRAEVGLPRDRAWAAAVAGLVRGLAVAVDYAHLAGSRPPFGTLTGFRDGRETAPVPDGSCDITAHVALDACALPGARLLTQREALRALGVTGGRPPLSLATTDPAAYVRALAGAGEAAELTAPGGLGDFGWLLQPVGIPDPLPRDQ
;
A
#
# COMPACT_ATOMS: atom_id res chain seq x y z
N MET A 1 -19.23 -18.68 -36.16
CA MET A 1 -17.86 -18.17 -35.94
C MET A 1 -17.82 -17.77 -34.48
N THR A 2 -17.46 -18.72 -33.62
CA THR A 2 -17.40 -18.52 -32.17
C THR A 2 -16.28 -17.54 -31.88
N ASP A 3 -16.65 -16.33 -31.48
CA ASP A 3 -15.74 -15.29 -31.03
C ASP A 3 -14.98 -15.87 -29.83
N HIS A 4 -13.71 -16.23 -30.03
CA HIS A 4 -12.89 -16.66 -28.92
C HIS A 4 -12.66 -15.43 -28.06
N PRO A 5 -12.93 -15.46 -26.75
CA PRO A 5 -12.71 -14.30 -25.90
C PRO A 5 -11.25 -13.85 -26.07
N ARG A 6 -11.09 -12.62 -26.55
CA ARG A 6 -9.79 -12.05 -26.94
C ARG A 6 -8.95 -11.90 -25.67
N ALA A 7 -7.84 -12.62 -25.58
CA ALA A 7 -6.90 -12.46 -24.47
C ALA A 7 -6.30 -11.04 -24.46
N ARG A 8 -6.16 -10.46 -23.28
CA ARG A 8 -5.69 -9.08 -23.05
C ARG A 8 -4.52 -9.10 -22.07
N SER A 9 -3.75 -8.02 -22.00
CA SER A 9 -2.70 -7.94 -20.99
C SER A 9 -3.32 -7.91 -19.59
N TRP A 10 -2.62 -8.49 -18.60
CA TRP A 10 -3.07 -8.46 -17.20
C TRP A 10 -3.38 -7.04 -16.73
N ARG A 11 -2.53 -6.06 -17.07
CA ARG A 11 -2.78 -4.65 -16.73
C ARG A 11 -4.15 -4.17 -17.21
N THR A 12 -4.47 -4.42 -18.47
CA THR A 12 -5.72 -3.94 -19.09
C THR A 12 -6.94 -4.66 -18.48
N ALA A 13 -6.83 -5.98 -18.27
CA ALA A 13 -7.91 -6.78 -17.72
C ALA A 13 -8.18 -6.42 -16.26
N THR A 14 -7.13 -6.25 -15.45
CA THR A 14 -7.21 -5.84 -14.05
C THR A 14 -7.75 -4.41 -13.91
N GLU A 15 -7.32 -3.46 -14.76
CA GLU A 15 -7.86 -2.09 -14.76
C GLU A 15 -9.40 -2.09 -14.92
N GLU A 16 -9.92 -2.84 -15.87
CA GLU A 16 -11.38 -2.95 -16.06
C GLU A 16 -12.06 -3.67 -14.90
N ALA A 17 -11.50 -4.81 -14.46
CA ALA A 17 -12.06 -5.64 -13.41
C ALA A 17 -12.13 -4.93 -12.05
N LEU A 18 -11.14 -4.09 -11.73
CA LEU A 18 -11.02 -3.40 -10.45
C LEU A 18 -11.63 -2.00 -10.48
N TYR A 19 -11.40 -1.24 -11.55
CA TYR A 19 -11.70 0.20 -11.61
C TYR A 19 -12.67 0.60 -12.71
N GLY A 20 -13.10 -0.33 -13.56
CA GLY A 20 -14.14 -0.10 -14.56
C GLY A 20 -15.49 0.27 -13.94
N PRO A 21 -16.51 0.61 -14.75
CA PRO A 21 -17.82 1.07 -14.25
C PRO A 21 -18.50 0.11 -13.26
N THR A 22 -18.25 -1.19 -13.39
CA THR A 22 -18.76 -2.25 -12.49
C THR A 22 -17.64 -2.94 -11.71
N GLY A 23 -16.47 -2.31 -11.65
CA GLY A 23 -15.26 -2.87 -11.08
C GLY A 23 -15.34 -3.08 -9.57
N PHE A 24 -14.51 -3.99 -9.07
CA PHE A 24 -14.50 -4.45 -7.67
C PHE A 24 -14.49 -3.29 -6.66
N TYR A 25 -13.61 -2.31 -6.83
CA TYR A 25 -13.45 -1.18 -5.88
C TYR A 25 -14.57 -0.13 -5.94
N ARG A 26 -15.44 -0.17 -6.95
CA ARG A 26 -16.59 0.75 -7.04
C ARG A 26 -17.86 0.22 -6.40
N ARG A 27 -17.87 -1.04 -5.96
CA ARG A 27 -19.07 -1.69 -5.41
C ARG A 27 -19.29 -1.30 -3.94
N PRO A 28 -20.54 -1.25 -3.44
CA PRO A 28 -20.85 -0.86 -2.07
C PRO A 28 -20.23 -1.75 -1.00
N GLU A 29 -20.04 -3.04 -1.29
CA GLU A 29 -19.43 -4.01 -0.37
C GLU A 29 -17.98 -3.64 -0.07
N GLY A 30 -17.26 -3.11 -1.07
CA GLY A 30 -15.87 -2.66 -1.00
C GLY A 30 -14.87 -3.74 -0.57
N PRO A 31 -13.56 -3.44 -0.60
CA PRO A 31 -12.52 -4.36 -0.15
C PRO A 31 -12.64 -4.70 1.34
N ALA A 32 -13.15 -3.77 2.14
CA ALA A 32 -13.15 -3.93 3.59
C ALA A 32 -14.32 -4.80 4.13
N GLY A 33 -15.09 -5.45 3.25
CA GLY A 33 -15.88 -6.65 3.55
C GLY A 33 -15.10 -7.96 3.40
N HIS A 34 -13.93 -7.91 2.75
CA HIS A 34 -13.13 -9.07 2.38
C HIS A 34 -11.74 -9.10 3.05
N PHE A 35 -11.14 -7.98 3.47
CA PHE A 35 -9.76 -7.96 4.00
C PHE A 35 -9.61 -7.40 5.41
N ARG A 36 -8.68 -7.98 6.18
CA ARG A 36 -8.17 -7.42 7.44
C ARG A 36 -6.76 -6.87 7.17
N THR A 37 -6.67 -5.56 6.95
CA THR A 37 -5.41 -4.84 6.74
C THR A 37 -4.81 -4.33 8.06
N SER A 38 -3.60 -3.76 8.03
CA SER A 38 -2.98 -3.14 9.24
C SER A 38 -3.87 -2.05 9.85
N VAL A 39 -4.61 -1.32 9.02
CA VAL A 39 -5.59 -0.29 9.44
C VAL A 39 -6.72 -0.88 10.29
N HIS A 40 -7.15 -2.10 9.97
CA HIS A 40 -8.22 -2.81 10.68
C HIS A 40 -7.70 -3.67 11.85
N ALA A 41 -6.40 -3.96 11.88
CA ALA A 41 -5.80 -4.82 12.89
C ALA A 41 -5.77 -4.16 14.27
N SER A 42 -5.46 -2.85 14.35
CA SER A 42 -5.39 -2.14 15.63
C SER A 42 -5.40 -0.60 15.48
N PRO A 43 -6.04 0.13 16.41
CA PRO A 43 -5.93 1.60 16.49
C PRO A 43 -4.50 2.08 16.77
N LEU A 44 -3.58 1.21 17.19
CA LEU A 44 -2.16 1.53 17.34
C LEU A 44 -1.50 1.93 16.02
N TYR A 45 -1.99 1.42 14.89
CA TYR A 45 -1.48 1.77 13.57
C TYR A 45 -1.78 3.24 13.24
N ALA A 46 -3.06 3.65 13.36
CA ALA A 46 -3.47 5.05 13.16
C ALA A 46 -2.76 5.99 14.16
N ALA A 47 -2.59 5.58 15.42
CA ALA A 47 -1.83 6.36 16.39
C ALA A 47 -0.34 6.50 16.01
N ALA A 48 0.26 5.50 15.38
CA ALA A 48 1.63 5.58 14.86
C ALA A 48 1.73 6.55 13.69
N VAL A 49 0.77 6.51 12.76
CA VAL A 49 0.68 7.45 11.64
C VAL A 49 0.45 8.89 12.13
N ALA A 50 -0.39 9.10 13.16
CA ALA A 50 -0.55 10.40 13.81
C ALA A 50 0.75 10.92 14.42
N ARG A 51 1.54 10.04 15.07
CA ARG A 51 2.89 10.41 15.56
C ARG A 51 3.85 10.76 14.42
N LEU A 52 3.76 10.06 13.28
CA LEU A 52 4.53 10.41 12.09
C LEU A 52 4.14 11.79 11.55
N LEU A 53 2.84 12.09 11.48
CA LEU A 53 2.33 13.39 11.06
C LEU A 53 2.84 14.52 11.98
N CYS A 54 2.86 14.32 13.29
CA CYS A 54 3.46 15.28 14.23
C CYS A 54 4.96 15.50 13.95
N ARG A 55 5.73 14.45 13.61
CA ARG A 55 7.14 14.61 13.25
C ARG A 55 7.32 15.36 11.93
N VAL A 56 6.44 15.13 10.96
CA VAL A 56 6.41 15.88 9.69
C VAL A 56 6.08 17.35 9.93
N ASP A 57 5.12 17.64 10.81
CA ASP A 57 4.78 19.01 11.24
C ASP A 57 6.00 19.75 11.79
N GLU A 58 6.71 19.14 12.73
CA GLU A 58 7.94 19.69 13.31
C GLU A 58 9.05 19.87 12.28
N ALA A 59 9.32 18.85 11.45
CA ALA A 59 10.33 18.90 10.40
C ALA A 59 10.01 19.93 9.30
N SER A 60 8.73 20.27 9.13
CA SER A 60 8.26 21.29 8.19
C SER A 60 8.21 22.70 8.77
N GLY A 61 8.57 22.87 10.06
CA GLY A 61 8.55 24.17 10.73
C GLY A 61 7.18 24.60 11.24
N ARG A 62 6.26 23.65 11.49
CA ARG A 62 4.90 23.87 12.01
C ARG A 62 4.08 24.86 11.17
N PRO A 63 3.77 24.51 9.91
CA PRO A 63 3.03 25.38 9.00
C PRO A 63 1.61 25.70 9.52
N ASP A 64 1.01 26.80 9.09
CA ASP A 64 -0.36 27.17 9.50
C ASP A 64 -1.42 26.13 9.09
N GLU A 65 -1.20 25.44 7.96
CA GLU A 65 -2.01 24.31 7.48
C GLU A 65 -1.11 23.09 7.26
N LEU A 66 -1.55 21.93 7.74
CA LEU A 66 -0.85 20.66 7.60
C LEU A 66 -1.75 19.64 6.91
N ALA A 67 -1.38 19.17 5.72
CA ALA A 67 -2.16 18.17 5.02
C ALA A 67 -1.90 16.76 5.57
N PHE A 68 -2.97 15.98 5.74
CA PHE A 68 -2.90 14.53 5.84
C PHE A 68 -3.69 13.93 4.68
N VAL A 69 -3.01 13.26 3.77
CA VAL A 69 -3.58 12.65 2.56
C VAL A 69 -3.54 11.13 2.72
N ASP A 70 -4.69 10.51 2.92
CA ASP A 70 -4.89 9.06 2.97
C ASP A 70 -5.23 8.56 1.55
N LEU A 71 -4.27 7.89 0.90
CA LEU A 71 -4.39 7.44 -0.49
C LEU A 71 -4.86 5.99 -0.55
N GLY A 72 -6.00 5.76 -1.22
CA GLY A 72 -6.70 4.47 -1.13
C GLY A 72 -7.43 4.37 0.21
N ALA A 73 -8.15 5.43 0.58
CA ALA A 73 -8.66 5.61 1.94
C ALA A 73 -9.72 4.58 2.39
N GLY A 74 -10.21 3.72 1.49
CA GLY A 74 -11.18 2.68 1.83
C GLY A 74 -12.51 3.30 2.25
N ARG A 75 -12.88 3.21 3.53
CA ARG A 75 -14.05 3.92 4.09
C ARG A 75 -13.63 5.01 5.08
N GLY A 76 -12.37 5.43 5.03
CA GLY A 76 -11.80 6.48 5.86
C GLY A 76 -11.40 6.03 7.25
N GLU A 77 -11.19 4.72 7.47
CA GLU A 77 -10.79 4.16 8.76
C GLU A 77 -9.46 4.75 9.26
N LEU A 78 -8.44 4.83 8.39
CA LEU A 78 -7.13 5.35 8.76
C LEU A 78 -7.18 6.86 9.04
N VAL A 79 -7.70 7.66 8.11
CA VAL A 79 -7.85 9.12 8.32
C VAL A 79 -8.65 9.48 9.57
N SER A 80 -9.73 8.75 9.87
CA SER A 80 -10.51 9.00 11.09
C SER A 80 -9.69 8.69 12.34
N GLY A 81 -9.04 7.52 12.37
CA GLY A 81 -8.20 7.12 13.50
C GLY A 81 -6.99 8.05 13.71
N VAL A 82 -6.41 8.58 12.63
CA VAL A 82 -5.32 9.55 12.70
C VAL A 82 -5.82 10.85 13.32
N LEU A 83 -6.93 11.40 12.83
CA LEU A 83 -7.51 12.64 13.37
C LEU A 83 -7.86 12.52 14.86
N ASP A 84 -8.40 11.37 15.28
CA ASP A 84 -8.74 11.11 16.69
C ASP A 84 -7.49 10.99 17.58
N ALA A 85 -6.38 10.54 17.02
CA ALA A 85 -5.12 10.35 17.75
C ALA A 85 -4.22 11.60 17.77
N LEU A 86 -4.54 12.64 17.01
CA LEU A 86 -3.73 13.86 16.94
C LEU A 86 -3.87 14.73 18.20
N PRO A 87 -2.78 15.37 18.68
CA PRO A 87 -2.88 16.45 19.65
C PRO A 87 -3.75 17.59 19.12
N ALA A 88 -4.53 18.24 20.00
CA ALA A 88 -5.50 19.27 19.62
C ALA A 88 -4.89 20.43 18.80
N GLU A 89 -3.65 20.83 19.10
CA GLU A 89 -2.91 21.88 18.37
C GLU A 89 -2.55 21.49 16.93
N VAL A 90 -2.25 20.21 16.67
CA VAL A 90 -1.95 19.72 15.33
C VAL A 90 -3.26 19.46 14.59
N ALA A 91 -4.23 18.86 15.27
CA ALA A 91 -5.55 18.57 14.71
C ALA A 91 -6.27 19.85 14.24
N SER A 92 -6.14 20.97 14.94
CA SER A 92 -6.78 22.23 14.55
C SER A 92 -6.23 22.86 13.27
N ARG A 93 -5.01 22.50 12.86
CA ARG A 93 -4.36 22.91 11.61
C ARG A 93 -4.39 21.82 10.53
N THR A 94 -4.82 20.61 10.88
CA THR A 94 -4.78 19.48 9.96
C THR A 94 -5.93 19.54 8.98
N ARG A 95 -5.59 19.53 7.69
CA ARG A 95 -6.54 19.36 6.59
C ARG A 95 -6.44 17.93 6.09
N ALA A 96 -7.50 17.15 6.33
CA ALA A 96 -7.52 15.72 6.03
C ALA A 96 -8.20 15.44 4.69
N TYR A 97 -7.53 14.66 3.84
CA TYR A 97 -8.02 14.20 2.56
C TYR A 97 -8.09 12.67 2.57
N ALA A 98 -9.25 12.13 2.21
CA ALA A 98 -9.44 10.74 1.85
C ALA A 98 -9.53 10.65 0.33
N VAL A 99 -8.52 10.06 -0.31
CA VAL A 99 -8.47 9.86 -1.75
C VAL A 99 -9.01 8.48 -2.07
N GLU A 100 -10.18 8.44 -2.70
CA GLU A 100 -10.92 7.20 -2.94
C GLU A 100 -11.87 7.32 -4.13
N LEU A 101 -11.97 6.26 -4.93
CA LEU A 101 -12.86 6.15 -6.08
C LEU A 101 -14.27 5.74 -5.68
N ALA A 102 -14.40 4.98 -4.59
CA ALA A 102 -15.68 4.61 -4.00
C ALA A 102 -16.45 5.82 -3.47
N GLY A 103 -17.77 5.64 -3.30
CA GLY A 103 -18.63 6.69 -2.74
C GLY A 103 -18.30 7.00 -1.29
N ARG A 104 -18.38 8.29 -0.91
CA ARG A 104 -18.16 8.75 0.46
C ARG A 104 -19.10 8.03 1.45
N PRO A 105 -18.58 7.44 2.54
CA PRO A 105 -19.41 6.87 3.60
C PRO A 105 -20.31 7.93 4.27
N PRO A 106 -21.62 7.68 4.48
CA PRO A 106 -22.54 8.66 5.06
C PRO A 106 -22.18 9.14 6.46
N ALA A 107 -21.52 8.30 7.26
CA ALA A 107 -21.14 8.59 8.64
C ALA A 107 -19.75 9.24 8.77
N LEU A 108 -19.02 9.44 7.66
CA LEU A 108 -17.67 9.99 7.70
C LEU A 108 -17.72 11.47 8.11
N ASP A 109 -16.85 11.85 9.05
CA ASP A 109 -16.76 13.22 9.57
C ASP A 109 -16.64 14.24 8.43
N HIS A 110 -17.54 15.23 8.42
CA HIS A 110 -17.60 16.32 7.45
C HIS A 110 -16.29 17.11 7.30
N ARG A 111 -15.38 17.04 8.27
CA ARG A 111 -14.04 17.66 8.22
C ARG A 111 -13.08 16.96 7.25
N ILE A 112 -13.35 15.71 6.90
CA ILE A 112 -12.52 14.93 5.96
C ILE A 112 -12.97 15.26 4.54
N GLU A 113 -12.06 15.74 3.71
CA GLU A 113 -12.31 15.98 2.28
C GLU A 113 -12.26 14.67 1.51
N TRP A 114 -13.34 14.32 0.81
CA TRP A 114 -13.41 13.10 -0.01
C TRP A 114 -13.18 13.45 -1.47
N VAL A 115 -12.10 12.96 -2.05
CA VAL A 115 -11.65 13.33 -3.40
C VAL A 115 -11.28 12.09 -4.21
N ALA A 116 -11.43 12.15 -5.53
CA ALA A 116 -11.08 11.04 -6.42
C ALA A 116 -9.58 11.01 -6.79
N GLU A 117 -8.88 12.14 -6.65
CA GLU A 117 -7.47 12.31 -7.01
C GLU A 117 -6.70 12.99 -5.87
N PRO A 118 -5.40 12.67 -5.68
CA PRO A 118 -4.59 13.30 -4.65
C PRO A 118 -4.49 14.83 -4.85
N PRO A 119 -4.64 15.63 -3.79
CA PRO A 119 -4.51 17.07 -3.89
C PRO A 119 -3.10 17.47 -4.32
N GLN A 120 -3.01 18.57 -5.08
CA GLN A 120 -1.75 19.09 -5.60
C GLN A 120 -1.31 20.31 -4.80
N GLY A 121 0.00 20.48 -4.62
CA GLY A 121 0.55 21.68 -3.99
C GLY A 121 0.49 21.68 -2.46
N VAL A 122 0.24 20.53 -1.83
CA VAL A 122 0.02 20.46 -0.37
C VAL A 122 1.32 20.26 0.40
N SER A 123 1.32 20.64 1.69
CA SER A 123 2.43 20.38 2.60
C SER A 123 1.99 19.53 3.78
N GLY A 124 2.65 18.40 4.04
CA GLY A 124 2.27 17.47 5.10
C GLY A 124 2.60 16.01 4.80
N LEU A 125 1.74 15.09 5.23
CA LEU A 125 1.94 13.65 5.07
C LEU A 125 0.99 13.09 4.01
N LEU A 126 1.54 12.47 2.97
CA LEU A 126 0.80 11.55 2.10
C LEU A 126 1.09 10.12 2.55
N PHE A 127 0.05 9.34 2.80
CA PHE A 127 0.15 7.98 3.30
C PHE A 127 -0.69 7.05 2.42
N ALA A 128 -0.04 6.10 1.75
CA ALA A 128 -0.64 5.13 0.86
C ALA A 128 -0.45 3.73 1.45
N ASN A 129 -1.47 3.19 2.12
CA ASN A 129 -1.43 1.84 2.69
C ASN A 129 -2.11 0.86 1.74
N GLU A 130 -1.38 -0.16 1.28
CA GLU A 130 -1.89 -1.21 0.39
C GLU A 130 -2.56 -0.61 -0.86
N TRP A 131 -1.82 0.31 -1.49
CA TRP A 131 -2.28 1.02 -2.68
C TRP A 131 -1.48 0.63 -3.92
N LEU A 132 -0.17 0.40 -3.79
CA LEU A 132 0.69 0.10 -4.93
C LEU A 132 0.47 -1.33 -5.44
N ASP A 133 0.16 -2.29 -4.55
CA ASP A 133 -0.24 -3.65 -4.91
C ASP A 133 -1.43 -3.70 -5.88
N ASN A 134 -2.34 -2.74 -5.73
CA ASN A 134 -3.59 -2.59 -6.44
C ASN A 134 -3.46 -1.79 -7.75
N VAL A 135 -2.30 -1.19 -8.01
CA VAL A 135 -2.02 -0.56 -9.32
C VAL A 135 -1.82 -1.65 -10.36
N PRO A 136 -2.61 -1.67 -11.46
CA PRO A 136 -2.53 -2.73 -12.47
C PRO A 136 -1.17 -2.76 -13.18
N VAL A 137 -0.64 -3.97 -13.34
CA VAL A 137 0.66 -4.26 -13.95
C VAL A 137 0.55 -5.38 -14.98
N ASP A 138 1.46 -5.39 -15.95
CA ASP A 138 1.59 -6.51 -16.86
C ASP A 138 2.45 -7.60 -16.21
N ALA A 139 2.02 -8.85 -16.30
CA ALA A 139 2.82 -10.00 -15.92
C ALA A 139 3.59 -10.52 -17.16
N VAL A 140 4.78 -11.04 -16.92
CA VAL A 140 5.63 -11.64 -17.96
C VAL A 140 6.09 -13.03 -17.54
N GLU A 141 6.34 -13.88 -18.52
CA GLU A 141 6.87 -15.23 -18.31
C GLU A 141 7.93 -15.55 -19.37
N VAL A 142 9.01 -16.22 -18.96
CA VAL A 142 10.06 -16.69 -19.87
C VAL A 142 9.59 -17.95 -20.58
N ASP A 143 9.58 -17.92 -21.92
CA ASP A 143 9.22 -19.08 -22.75
C ASP A 143 10.34 -20.13 -22.84
N ALA A 144 10.04 -21.27 -23.47
CA ALA A 144 11.01 -22.35 -23.74
C ALA A 144 12.24 -21.92 -24.55
N ALA A 145 12.18 -20.78 -25.25
CA ALA A 145 13.31 -20.20 -25.99
C ALA A 145 14.13 -19.21 -25.15
N GLY A 146 13.81 -19.04 -23.86
CA GLY A 146 14.48 -18.11 -22.96
C GLY A 146 14.07 -16.65 -23.17
N THR A 147 12.94 -16.39 -23.83
CA THR A 147 12.45 -15.04 -24.13
C THR A 147 11.32 -14.66 -23.16
N ALA A 148 11.47 -13.53 -22.47
CA ALA A 148 10.38 -12.96 -21.68
C ALA A 148 9.24 -12.49 -22.59
N ARG A 149 8.03 -13.02 -22.36
CA ARG A 149 6.80 -12.69 -23.08
C ARG A 149 5.76 -12.12 -22.15
N LEU A 150 4.92 -11.23 -22.66
CA LEU A 150 3.72 -10.78 -21.95
C LEU A 150 2.82 -11.98 -21.67
N VAL A 151 2.33 -12.10 -20.44
CA VAL A 151 1.25 -13.02 -20.09
C VAL A 151 -0.06 -12.31 -20.38
N LEU A 152 -0.84 -12.87 -21.31
CA LEU A 152 -2.18 -12.41 -21.64
C LEU A 152 -3.21 -13.27 -20.92
N VAL A 153 -4.32 -12.69 -20.53
CA VAL A 153 -5.38 -13.34 -19.76
C VAL A 153 -6.73 -13.22 -20.47
N ARG A 154 -7.53 -14.28 -20.40
CA ARG A 154 -8.92 -14.32 -20.86
C ARG A 154 -9.88 -14.00 -19.71
N GLU A 155 -11.15 -13.79 -20.01
CA GLU A 155 -12.17 -13.49 -18.99
C GLU A 155 -12.32 -14.58 -17.92
N ASP A 156 -12.04 -15.84 -18.27
CA ASP A 156 -12.06 -16.99 -17.35
C ASP A 156 -10.78 -17.14 -16.51
N GLY A 157 -9.83 -16.20 -16.63
CA GLY A 157 -8.53 -16.25 -15.97
C GLY A 157 -7.50 -17.13 -16.67
N ALA A 158 -7.83 -17.79 -17.79
CA ALA A 158 -6.87 -18.61 -18.51
C ALA A 158 -5.78 -17.74 -19.16
N GLU A 159 -4.52 -18.09 -18.89
CA GLU A 159 -3.35 -17.39 -19.38
C GLU A 159 -2.83 -17.97 -20.71
N VAL A 160 -2.29 -17.11 -21.57
CA VAL A 160 -1.55 -17.47 -22.78
C VAL A 160 -0.37 -16.53 -22.98
N LEU A 161 0.75 -17.04 -23.48
CA LEU A 161 1.91 -16.20 -23.80
C LEU A 161 1.67 -15.36 -25.06
N GLY A 162 1.97 -14.07 -24.94
CA GLY A 162 1.83 -13.06 -25.99
C GLY A 162 3.14 -12.77 -26.72
N ALA A 163 3.27 -11.50 -27.14
CA ALA A 163 4.46 -11.00 -27.80
C ALA A 163 5.65 -10.92 -26.82
N PRO A 164 6.90 -11.00 -27.32
CA PRO A 164 8.09 -10.66 -26.53
C PRO A 164 7.96 -9.26 -25.92
N VAL A 165 8.46 -9.10 -24.69
CA VAL A 165 8.47 -7.81 -24.01
C VAL A 165 9.49 -6.89 -24.71
N GLY A 166 9.09 -5.65 -24.97
CA GLY A 166 9.94 -4.65 -25.62
C GLY A 166 9.79 -3.27 -24.98
N GLY A 167 10.50 -2.28 -25.51
CA GLY A 167 10.36 -0.88 -25.09
C GLY A 167 10.71 -0.63 -23.62
N ALA A 168 9.97 0.29 -23.01
CA ALA A 168 10.21 0.73 -21.64
C ALA A 168 10.00 -0.39 -20.61
N GLU A 169 9.12 -1.34 -20.90
CA GLU A 169 8.84 -2.51 -20.06
C GLU A 169 10.05 -3.46 -20.03
N ALA A 170 10.71 -3.69 -21.17
CA ALA A 170 11.93 -4.50 -21.23
C ALA A 170 13.11 -3.81 -20.53
N GLU A 171 13.23 -2.49 -20.67
CA GLU A 171 14.24 -1.68 -19.95
C GLU A 171 14.00 -1.72 -18.43
N TRP A 172 12.74 -1.65 -18.00
CA TRP A 172 12.36 -1.76 -16.60
C TRP A 172 12.75 -3.13 -16.04
N LEU A 173 12.41 -4.22 -16.74
CA LEU A 173 12.78 -5.58 -16.34
C LEU A 173 14.29 -5.74 -16.22
N ALA A 174 15.04 -5.31 -17.24
CA ALA A 174 16.51 -5.41 -17.25
C ALA A 174 17.16 -4.71 -16.05
N ARG A 175 16.55 -3.62 -15.56
CA ARG A 175 17.06 -2.85 -14.43
C ARG A 175 16.63 -3.41 -13.08
N TRP A 176 15.35 -3.76 -12.93
CA TRP A 176 14.73 -3.98 -11.61
C TRP A 176 14.35 -5.43 -11.32
N TRP A 177 14.15 -6.23 -12.37
CA TRP A 177 13.77 -7.64 -12.24
C TRP A 177 14.33 -8.47 -13.41
N PRO A 178 15.67 -8.56 -13.53
CA PRO A 178 16.29 -9.28 -14.64
C PRO A 178 15.96 -10.77 -14.56
N LEU A 179 15.36 -11.31 -15.61
CA LEU A 179 15.01 -12.72 -15.73
C LEU A 179 16.13 -13.47 -16.46
N THR A 180 16.57 -14.59 -15.89
CA THR A 180 17.43 -15.54 -16.59
C THR A 180 16.63 -16.26 -17.67
N PRO A 181 17.26 -16.81 -18.72
CA PRO A 181 16.58 -17.54 -19.80
C PRO A 181 16.17 -18.96 -19.35
N GLU A 182 15.55 -19.07 -18.17
CA GLU A 182 14.97 -20.28 -17.62
C GLU A 182 13.45 -20.22 -17.79
N GLU A 183 12.89 -21.23 -18.48
CA GLU A 183 11.46 -21.30 -18.78
C GLU A 183 10.61 -21.26 -17.51
N GLY A 184 9.49 -20.52 -17.56
CA GLY A 184 8.52 -20.42 -16.47
C GLY A 184 8.86 -19.40 -15.38
N LEU A 185 10.03 -18.74 -15.44
CA LEU A 185 10.29 -17.59 -14.56
C LEU A 185 9.35 -16.44 -14.90
N ARG A 186 8.81 -15.78 -13.87
CA ARG A 186 7.82 -14.71 -14.01
C ARG A 186 8.23 -13.44 -13.27
N ALA A 187 7.70 -12.32 -13.75
CA ALA A 187 7.81 -11.03 -13.09
C ALA A 187 6.58 -10.17 -13.38
N GLU A 188 6.27 -9.25 -12.47
CA GLU A 188 5.34 -8.16 -12.72
C GLU A 188 6.08 -6.88 -13.10
N VAL A 189 5.76 -6.29 -14.25
CA VAL A 189 6.39 -5.06 -14.74
C VAL A 189 5.82 -3.87 -13.98
N GLY A 190 6.57 -3.39 -13.00
CA GLY A 190 6.15 -2.33 -12.06
C GLY A 190 6.16 -0.90 -12.61
N LEU A 191 6.49 -0.68 -13.90
CA LEU A 191 6.57 0.67 -14.48
C LEU A 191 5.29 1.54 -14.26
N PRO A 192 4.05 1.00 -14.33
CA PRO A 192 2.85 1.76 -13.97
C PRO A 192 2.82 2.19 -12.50
N ARG A 193 3.27 1.33 -11.57
CA ARG A 193 3.40 1.63 -10.13
C ARG A 193 4.41 2.74 -9.89
N ASP A 194 5.58 2.68 -10.52
CA ASP A 194 6.61 3.71 -10.39
C ASP A 194 6.07 5.08 -10.81
N ARG A 195 5.32 5.13 -11.91
CA ARG A 195 4.70 6.36 -12.41
C ARG A 195 3.60 6.87 -11.49
N ALA A 196 2.75 5.97 -11.00
CA ALA A 196 1.66 6.32 -10.08
C ALA A 196 2.22 6.87 -8.76
N TRP A 197 3.22 6.20 -8.19
CA TRP A 197 3.93 6.66 -7.00
C TRP A 197 4.60 8.02 -7.20
N ALA A 198 5.36 8.19 -8.30
CA ALA A 198 6.01 9.45 -8.60
C ALA A 198 5.00 10.61 -8.76
N ALA A 199 3.85 10.35 -9.38
CA ALA A 199 2.77 11.33 -9.52
C ALA A 199 2.15 11.70 -8.16
N ALA A 200 1.93 10.73 -7.27
CA ALA A 200 1.44 10.98 -5.91
C ALA A 200 2.43 11.84 -5.11
N VAL A 201 3.72 11.49 -5.14
CA VAL A 201 4.79 12.25 -4.49
C VAL A 201 4.87 13.68 -5.02
N ALA A 202 4.68 13.89 -6.33
CA ALA A 202 4.72 15.21 -6.96
C ALA A 202 3.61 16.16 -6.47
N GLY A 203 2.54 15.63 -5.86
CA GLY A 203 1.50 16.43 -5.22
C GLY A 203 1.98 17.16 -3.95
N LEU A 204 3.07 16.69 -3.32
CA LEU A 204 3.68 17.34 -2.16
C LEU A 204 4.66 18.44 -2.57
N VAL A 205 4.54 19.61 -1.94
CA VAL A 205 5.53 20.69 -2.01
C VAL A 205 6.58 20.53 -0.92
N ARG A 206 6.16 20.09 0.27
CA ARG A 206 6.99 19.90 1.44
C ARG A 206 6.36 18.87 2.36
N GLY A 207 7.10 17.89 2.84
CA GLY A 207 6.60 16.88 3.76
C GLY A 207 7.13 15.48 3.46
N LEU A 208 6.32 14.47 3.73
CA LEU A 208 6.69 13.07 3.58
C LEU A 208 5.60 12.33 2.80
N ALA A 209 5.98 11.55 1.80
CA ALA A 209 5.12 10.53 1.23
C ALA A 209 5.56 9.16 1.75
N VAL A 210 4.59 8.33 2.14
CA VAL A 210 4.83 6.95 2.60
C VAL A 210 3.96 5.99 1.80
N ALA A 211 4.57 4.93 1.26
CA ALA A 211 3.86 3.77 0.77
C ALA A 211 4.13 2.58 1.68
N VAL A 212 3.08 1.82 2.02
CA VAL A 212 3.15 0.61 2.85
C VAL A 212 2.49 -0.53 2.09
N ASP A 213 3.22 -1.58 1.76
CA ASP A 213 2.70 -2.65 0.91
C ASP A 213 3.39 -3.99 1.14
N TYR A 214 2.76 -5.10 0.78
CA TYR A 214 3.47 -6.38 0.66
C TYR A 214 4.42 -6.29 -0.51
N ALA A 215 5.71 -6.47 -0.24
CA ALA A 215 6.76 -6.06 -1.14
C ALA A 215 7.99 -6.96 -1.07
N HIS A 216 8.83 -6.83 -2.09
CA HIS A 216 10.13 -7.48 -2.19
C HIS A 216 11.17 -6.52 -2.77
N LEU A 217 12.45 -6.80 -2.52
CA LEU A 217 13.59 -6.04 -3.06
C LEU A 217 14.33 -6.90 -4.09
N ALA A 218 15.27 -6.31 -4.85
CA ALA A 218 16.05 -7.03 -5.86
C ALA A 218 16.62 -8.38 -5.41
N GLY A 219 17.06 -8.51 -4.14
CA GLY A 219 17.62 -9.75 -3.59
C GLY A 219 16.61 -10.82 -3.17
N SER A 220 15.31 -10.51 -3.17
CA SER A 220 14.24 -11.39 -2.66
C SER A 220 13.07 -11.54 -3.63
N ARG A 221 13.28 -11.27 -4.92
CA ARG A 221 12.25 -11.39 -5.94
C ARG A 221 11.77 -12.84 -6.09
N PRO A 222 10.46 -13.11 -6.00
CA PRO A 222 9.93 -14.45 -6.16
C PRO A 222 10.04 -14.91 -7.62
N PRO A 223 10.57 -16.12 -7.88
CA PRO A 223 10.85 -16.58 -9.25
C PRO A 223 9.59 -16.78 -10.10
N PHE A 224 8.42 -16.94 -9.49
CA PHE A 224 7.15 -17.20 -10.16
C PHE A 224 6.16 -16.03 -10.06
N GLY A 225 6.65 -14.83 -9.73
CA GLY A 225 5.79 -13.67 -9.50
C GLY A 225 4.93 -13.82 -8.25
N THR A 226 3.96 -12.93 -8.11
CA THR A 226 3.05 -12.80 -6.96
C THR A 226 1.63 -12.39 -7.34
N LEU A 227 1.34 -12.21 -8.64
CA LEU A 227 -0.01 -11.91 -9.09
C LEU A 227 -1.00 -12.96 -8.57
N THR A 228 -1.98 -12.51 -7.79
CA THR A 228 -2.94 -13.39 -7.15
C THR A 228 -4.31 -12.73 -7.06
N GLY A 229 -5.33 -13.54 -6.80
CA GLY A 229 -6.69 -13.08 -6.57
C GLY A 229 -7.06 -13.20 -5.10
N PHE A 230 -7.97 -12.36 -4.62
CA PHE A 230 -8.53 -12.54 -3.29
C PHE A 230 -10.04 -12.39 -3.24
N ARG A 231 -10.69 -13.32 -2.54
CA ARG A 231 -12.15 -13.39 -2.43
C ARG A 231 -12.52 -13.85 -1.02
N ASP A 232 -13.40 -13.11 -0.35
CA ASP A 232 -13.84 -13.42 1.02
C ASP A 232 -12.67 -13.64 2.01
N GLY A 233 -11.63 -12.80 1.87
CA GLY A 233 -10.43 -12.84 2.70
C GLY A 233 -9.51 -14.02 2.49
N ARG A 234 -9.68 -14.73 1.37
CA ARG A 234 -8.85 -15.88 1.02
C ARG A 234 -8.21 -15.66 -0.35
N GLU A 235 -6.96 -16.05 -0.42
CA GLU A 235 -6.23 -16.12 -1.67
C GLU A 235 -6.89 -17.14 -2.61
N THR A 236 -6.94 -16.80 -3.90
CA THR A 236 -7.55 -17.60 -4.96
C THR A 236 -6.85 -17.33 -6.29
N ALA A 237 -7.14 -18.12 -7.33
CA ALA A 237 -6.64 -17.83 -8.66
C ALA A 237 -7.22 -16.49 -9.16
N PRO A 238 -6.41 -15.59 -9.75
CA PRO A 238 -6.90 -14.31 -10.23
C PRO A 238 -7.83 -14.50 -11.44
N VAL A 239 -8.99 -13.85 -11.42
CA VAL A 239 -9.95 -13.84 -12.55
C VAL A 239 -10.37 -12.39 -12.80
N PRO A 240 -10.12 -11.82 -13.99
CA PRO A 240 -10.37 -10.41 -14.28
C PRO A 240 -11.84 -10.14 -14.67
N ASP A 241 -12.78 -10.62 -13.86
CA ASP A 241 -14.23 -10.41 -14.02
C ASP A 241 -14.83 -9.50 -12.91
N GLY A 242 -13.97 -8.99 -12.03
CA GLY A 242 -14.34 -8.17 -10.88
C GLY A 242 -15.00 -8.96 -9.75
N SER A 243 -14.92 -10.29 -9.75
CA SER A 243 -15.45 -11.15 -8.69
C SER A 243 -14.47 -11.35 -7.53
N CYS A 244 -13.20 -11.04 -7.73
CA CYS A 244 -12.16 -10.99 -6.72
C CYS A 244 -11.35 -9.70 -6.85
N ASP A 245 -10.66 -9.33 -5.78
CA ASP A 245 -9.55 -8.39 -5.85
C ASP A 245 -8.38 -9.06 -6.59
N ILE A 246 -7.52 -8.28 -7.26
CA ILE A 246 -6.36 -8.76 -8.00
C ILE A 246 -5.17 -7.90 -7.63
N THR A 247 -4.19 -8.50 -6.98
CA THR A 247 -3.01 -7.79 -6.47
C THR A 247 -1.74 -8.49 -6.90
N ALA A 248 -0.62 -7.78 -6.81
CA ALA A 248 0.70 -8.38 -6.87
C ALA A 248 1.64 -7.63 -5.93
N HIS A 249 2.57 -8.33 -5.30
CA HIS A 249 3.56 -7.70 -4.41
C HIS A 249 4.37 -6.63 -5.14
N VAL A 250 4.85 -5.66 -4.37
CA VAL A 250 5.49 -4.46 -4.90
C VAL A 250 7.00 -4.63 -5.00
N ALA A 251 7.50 -4.32 -6.18
CA ALA A 251 8.90 -4.05 -6.49
C ALA A 251 9.40 -2.78 -5.77
N LEU A 252 9.47 -2.74 -4.44
CA LEU A 252 9.51 -1.47 -3.70
C LEU A 252 10.74 -0.61 -4.00
N ASP A 253 11.88 -1.24 -4.24
CA ASP A 253 13.11 -0.56 -4.66
C ASP A 253 13.01 0.08 -6.05
N ALA A 254 12.14 -0.42 -6.94
CA ALA A 254 11.88 0.22 -8.24
C ALA A 254 11.06 1.51 -8.09
N CYS A 255 10.12 1.55 -7.13
CA CYS A 255 9.32 2.74 -6.85
C CYS A 255 10.11 3.84 -6.11
N ALA A 256 11.25 3.51 -5.50
CA ALA A 256 12.04 4.45 -4.73
C ALA A 256 12.61 5.60 -5.59
N LEU A 257 12.29 6.85 -5.23
CA LEU A 257 12.90 8.03 -5.84
C LEU A 257 14.19 8.43 -5.09
N PRO A 258 15.02 9.33 -5.63
CA PRO A 258 16.22 9.79 -4.94
C PRO A 258 15.90 10.30 -3.52
N GLY A 259 16.67 9.84 -2.54
CA GLY A 259 16.48 10.18 -1.13
C GLY A 259 15.44 9.33 -0.40
N ALA A 260 14.79 8.38 -1.07
CA ALA A 260 13.90 7.42 -0.41
C ALA A 260 14.66 6.58 0.63
N ARG A 261 13.92 6.15 1.65
CA ARG A 261 14.36 5.16 2.63
C ARG A 261 13.37 4.00 2.64
N LEU A 262 13.90 2.79 2.57
CA LEU A 262 13.12 1.56 2.68
C LEU A 262 13.30 0.95 4.06
N LEU A 263 12.19 0.53 4.68
CA LEU A 263 12.12 -0.11 5.99
C LEU A 263 11.12 -1.26 5.94
N THR A 264 11.15 -2.13 6.93
CA THR A 264 10.02 -2.99 7.25
C THR A 264 9.00 -2.24 8.11
N GLN A 265 7.74 -2.65 8.06
CA GLN A 265 6.68 -2.11 8.91
C GLN A 265 7.04 -2.23 10.38
N ARG A 266 7.63 -3.36 10.78
CA ARG A 266 8.15 -3.55 12.13
C ARG A 266 9.14 -2.46 12.55
N GLU A 267 10.11 -2.13 11.71
CA GLU A 267 11.10 -1.09 12.00
C GLU A 267 10.44 0.29 12.08
N ALA A 268 9.59 0.63 11.11
CA ALA A 268 8.89 1.90 11.09
C ALA A 268 7.97 2.09 12.31
N LEU A 269 7.17 1.07 12.65
CA LEU A 269 6.26 1.10 13.78
C LEU A 269 7.02 1.16 15.12
N ARG A 270 8.14 0.45 15.26
CA ARG A 270 9.02 0.56 16.44
C ARG A 270 9.63 1.95 16.58
N ALA A 271 10.11 2.55 15.48
CA ALA A 271 10.61 3.92 15.47
C ALA A 271 9.50 4.94 15.80
N LEU A 272 8.25 4.57 15.58
CA LEU A 272 7.04 5.29 16.00
C LEU A 272 6.51 4.83 17.36
N GLY A 273 7.26 4.08 18.16
CA GLY A 273 6.92 3.74 19.54
C GLY A 273 5.88 2.62 19.72
N VAL A 274 5.53 1.88 18.67
CA VAL A 274 4.70 0.68 18.78
C VAL A 274 5.59 -0.48 19.24
N THR A 275 5.34 -0.97 20.45
CA THR A 275 6.11 -2.08 21.02
C THR A 275 5.18 -3.11 21.66
N GLY A 276 5.40 -4.39 21.37
CA GLY A 276 4.67 -5.51 21.99
C GLY A 276 5.20 -5.90 23.38
N GLY A 277 5.84 -4.97 24.09
CA GLY A 277 6.42 -5.24 25.40
C GLY A 277 5.33 -5.59 26.41
N ARG A 278 5.52 -6.69 27.15
CA ARG A 278 4.54 -7.11 28.16
C ARG A 278 4.47 -6.06 29.28
N PRO A 279 3.26 -5.63 29.71
CA PRO A 279 3.14 -4.69 30.81
C PRO A 279 3.73 -5.25 32.11
N PRO A 280 4.25 -4.39 33.02
CA PRO A 280 4.75 -4.81 34.32
C PRO A 280 3.76 -5.67 35.08
N LEU A 281 4.19 -6.83 35.61
CA LEU A 281 3.32 -7.74 36.36
C LEU A 281 2.76 -7.09 37.64
N SER A 282 3.43 -6.09 38.20
CA SER A 282 2.92 -5.32 39.34
C SER A 282 1.56 -4.66 39.06
N LEU A 283 1.30 -4.24 37.81
CA LEU A 283 -0.02 -3.70 37.41
C LEU A 283 -1.13 -4.74 37.58
N ALA A 284 -0.85 -6.03 37.38
CA ALA A 284 -1.87 -7.06 37.57
C ALA A 284 -2.39 -7.12 39.01
N THR A 285 -1.62 -6.63 39.98
CA THR A 285 -1.99 -6.54 41.39
C THR A 285 -2.52 -5.15 41.76
N THR A 286 -1.89 -4.07 41.26
CA THR A 286 -2.22 -2.70 41.67
C THR A 286 -3.37 -2.06 40.88
N ASP A 287 -3.48 -2.40 39.59
CA ASP A 287 -4.57 -1.98 38.70
C ASP A 287 -4.79 -3.06 37.62
N PRO A 288 -5.53 -4.13 37.96
CA PRO A 288 -5.73 -5.27 37.06
C PRO A 288 -6.39 -4.86 35.74
N ALA A 289 -7.26 -3.85 35.75
CA ALA A 289 -7.93 -3.38 34.55
C ALA A 289 -6.95 -2.67 33.60
N ALA A 290 -6.04 -1.84 34.15
CA ALA A 290 -4.96 -1.26 33.35
C ALA A 290 -4.00 -2.32 32.82
N TYR A 291 -3.69 -3.36 33.60
CA TYR A 291 -2.87 -4.48 33.13
C TYR A 291 -3.49 -5.17 31.91
N VAL A 292 -4.79 -5.52 31.97
CA VAL A 292 -5.48 -6.19 30.86
C VAL A 292 -5.52 -5.29 29.61
N ARG A 293 -5.82 -4.00 29.75
CA ARG A 293 -5.78 -3.05 28.62
C ARG A 293 -4.39 -2.96 28.01
N ALA A 294 -3.35 -2.85 28.84
CA ALA A 294 -1.97 -2.79 28.36
C ALA A 294 -1.51 -4.11 27.71
N LEU A 295 -2.00 -5.26 28.20
CA LEU A 295 -1.70 -6.56 27.63
C LEU A 295 -2.38 -6.76 26.27
N ALA A 296 -3.62 -6.31 26.13
CA ALA A 296 -4.32 -6.30 24.84
C ALA A 296 -3.57 -5.43 23.81
N GLY A 297 -3.17 -4.21 24.20
CA GLY A 297 -2.34 -3.35 23.35
C GLY A 297 -0.99 -3.97 22.97
N ALA A 298 -0.35 -4.72 23.89
CA ALA A 298 0.89 -5.44 23.58
C ALA A 298 0.66 -6.57 22.55
N GLY A 299 -0.47 -7.27 22.61
CA GLY A 299 -0.85 -8.30 21.63
C GLY A 299 -1.11 -7.71 20.24
N GLU A 300 -1.85 -6.61 20.17
CA GLU A 300 -2.09 -5.87 18.92
C GLU A 300 -0.78 -5.33 18.30
N ALA A 301 0.09 -4.75 19.13
CA ALA A 301 1.42 -4.31 18.69
C ALA A 301 2.28 -5.49 18.19
N ALA A 302 2.16 -6.66 18.82
CA ALA A 302 2.86 -7.86 18.37
C ALA A 302 2.36 -8.36 17.02
N GLU A 303 1.05 -8.30 16.74
CA GLU A 303 0.46 -8.63 15.42
C GLU A 303 1.01 -7.70 14.32
N LEU A 304 0.94 -6.38 14.53
CA LEU A 304 1.43 -5.37 13.58
C LEU A 304 2.93 -5.47 13.29
N THR A 305 3.70 -6.01 14.24
CA THR A 305 5.15 -6.10 14.18
C THR A 305 5.65 -7.55 14.12
N ALA A 306 4.81 -8.52 13.75
CA ALA A 306 5.17 -9.96 13.70
C ALA A 306 5.98 -10.31 12.43
N PRO A 307 7.02 -11.17 12.51
CA PRO A 307 7.63 -11.79 11.33
C PRO A 307 6.71 -12.86 10.72
N GLY A 308 6.79 -13.03 9.40
CA GLY A 308 5.87 -13.88 8.64
C GLY A 308 4.44 -13.33 8.56
N GLY A 309 4.26 -12.03 8.80
CA GLY A 309 2.96 -11.37 8.83
C GLY A 309 3.08 -9.87 8.57
N LEU A 310 2.21 -9.08 9.19
CA LEU A 310 2.12 -7.62 8.96
C LEU A 310 3.45 -6.87 9.19
N GLY A 311 4.31 -7.38 10.08
CA GLY A 311 5.59 -6.74 10.36
C GLY A 311 6.59 -6.77 9.19
N ASP A 312 6.35 -7.60 8.17
CA ASP A 312 7.23 -7.74 7.00
C ASP A 312 6.80 -6.87 5.81
N PHE A 313 5.70 -6.13 5.93
CA PHE A 313 5.29 -5.16 4.91
C PHE A 313 6.42 -4.15 4.69
N GLY A 314 6.66 -3.78 3.44
CA GLY A 314 7.66 -2.78 3.10
C GLY A 314 7.11 -1.37 3.30
N TRP A 315 7.90 -0.51 3.93
CA TRP A 315 7.64 0.92 4.07
C TRP A 315 8.63 1.68 3.18
N LEU A 316 8.13 2.41 2.21
CA LEU A 316 8.89 3.35 1.39
C LEU A 316 8.59 4.76 1.87
N LEU A 317 9.60 5.41 2.44
CA LEU A 317 9.54 6.79 2.89
C LEU A 317 10.23 7.69 1.88
N GLN A 318 9.52 8.69 1.37
CA GLN A 318 10.02 9.67 0.42
C GLN A 318 9.90 11.09 1.00
N PRO A 319 10.97 11.63 1.62
CA PRO A 319 10.99 13.02 2.04
C PRO A 319 10.94 13.97 0.84
N VAL A 320 10.19 15.06 0.99
CA VAL A 320 10.05 16.14 0.00
C VAL A 320 10.32 17.47 0.71
N GLY A 321 11.46 18.11 0.44
CA GLY A 321 11.77 19.43 1.03
C GLY A 321 11.93 19.47 2.55
N ILE A 322 12.04 18.31 3.23
CA ILE A 322 12.31 18.17 4.67
C ILE A 322 13.37 17.07 4.91
N PRO A 323 14.08 17.09 6.04
CA PRO A 323 14.87 15.92 6.46
C PRO A 323 13.97 14.69 6.71
N ASP A 324 14.55 13.49 6.68
CA ASP A 324 13.87 12.26 7.09
C ASP A 324 13.37 12.40 8.54
N PRO A 325 12.03 12.40 8.78
CA PRO A 325 11.47 12.61 10.11
C PRO A 325 11.47 11.34 10.97
N LEU A 326 11.82 10.18 10.40
CA LEU A 326 12.05 8.98 11.20
C LEU A 326 13.52 8.87 11.61
N PRO A 327 13.81 8.68 12.91
CA PRO A 327 15.18 8.44 13.33
C PRO A 327 15.76 7.22 12.61
N ARG A 328 17.06 7.28 12.32
CA ARG A 328 17.83 6.08 11.98
C ARG A 328 18.19 5.43 13.31
N ASP A 329 17.85 4.16 13.48
CA ASP A 329 18.35 3.40 14.62
C ASP A 329 19.89 3.50 14.60
N GLN A 330 20.47 3.88 15.74
CA GLN A 330 21.93 3.84 15.95
C GLN A 330 22.37 2.42 16.24
#